data_AF-A0AAP7PGK4-F1
#
_entry.id   AF-A0AAP7PGK4-F1
#
_cell.length_a   1.000
_cell.length_b   1.000
_cell.length_c   1.000
_cell.angle_alpha   90.00
_cell.angle_beta   90.00
_cell.angle_gamma   90.00
#
_symmetry.space_group_name_H-M   'P 1'
#
loop_
_entity.id
_entity.type
_entity.pdbx_description
1 polymer ?
#
loop_
_entity_poly.entity_id
_entity_poly.type
_entity_poly.pdbx_seq_one_letter_code
_entity_poly.pdbx_strand_id
1 'polypeptide(L)'
;MNNAGIDRAFHKYELDCGPVYRVCRHGQVKKCFTRKTAIIHLAHFMTTKVFESSGFEKRLPDQRLMHPEYGEVFHPGEITPEYYRAHGRCFHRLLRILARRKQFDAWMEKYNAWIDQYCRLVAQRPFKKRANHDCN
;
A
#
# COMPACT_ATOMS: atom_id res chain seq x y z
N MET A 1 11.08 6.96 7.14
CA MET A 1 10.22 7.24 5.96
C MET A 1 8.75 7.17 6.39
N ASN A 2 8.10 8.31 6.57
CA ASN A 2 6.68 8.38 6.93
C ASN A 2 5.81 8.10 5.70
N ASN A 3 5.51 6.83 5.45
CA ASN A 3 4.59 6.38 4.39
C ASN A 3 3.11 6.47 4.82
N ALA A 4 2.75 7.49 5.59
CA ALA A 4 1.40 7.67 6.15
C ALA A 4 0.29 7.58 5.08
N GLY A 5 0.61 7.90 3.81
CA GLY A 5 -0.31 7.75 2.70
C GLY A 5 -0.63 6.30 2.29
N ILE A 6 0.33 5.37 2.35
CA ILE A 6 0.10 3.95 2.02
C ILE A 6 -0.52 3.24 3.22
N ASP A 7 -0.07 3.56 4.43
CA ASP A 7 -0.60 2.96 5.66
C ASP A 7 -2.09 3.31 5.82
N ARG A 8 -2.49 4.54 5.51
CA ARG A 8 -3.91 4.93 5.44
C ARG A 8 -4.68 4.31 4.26
N ALA A 9 -3.97 3.86 3.22
CA ALA A 9 -4.60 3.34 2.02
C ALA A 9 -4.79 1.83 2.01
N PHE A 10 -4.06 1.09 2.85
CA PHE A 10 -4.06 -0.37 2.86
C PHE A 10 -4.18 -0.89 4.30
N HIS A 11 -5.33 -1.48 4.62
CA HIS A 11 -5.61 -2.04 5.95
C HIS A 11 -5.92 -3.53 5.85
N LYS A 12 -5.42 -4.28 6.84
CA LYS A 12 -5.78 -5.69 7.07
C LYS A 12 -6.68 -5.75 8.30
N TYR A 13 -7.82 -6.42 8.16
CA TYR A 13 -8.70 -6.79 9.27
C TYR A 13 -8.70 -8.31 9.38
N GLU A 14 -8.51 -8.83 10.58
CA GLU A 14 -8.70 -10.24 10.88
C GLU A 14 -10.11 -10.41 11.40
N LEU A 15 -10.95 -11.14 10.66
CA LEU A 15 -12.32 -11.50 11.04
C LEU A 15 -12.37 -13.01 11.27
N ASP A 16 -13.40 -13.48 11.97
CA ASP A 16 -13.63 -14.90 12.24
C ASP A 16 -13.71 -15.75 10.96
N CYS A 17 -14.20 -15.15 9.87
CA CYS A 17 -14.31 -15.77 8.55
C CYS A 17 -13.04 -15.62 7.68
N GLY A 18 -11.96 -15.06 8.21
CA GLY A 18 -10.67 -14.90 7.53
C GLY A 18 -10.25 -13.44 7.32
N PRO A 19 -9.06 -13.22 6.72
CA PRO A 19 -8.49 -11.88 6.57
C PRO A 19 -9.20 -11.08 5.46
N VAL A 20 -9.66 -9.88 5.80
CA VAL A 20 -10.22 -8.91 4.85
C VAL A 20 -9.26 -7.73 4.69
N TYR A 21 -8.95 -7.39 3.44
CA TYR A 21 -8.09 -6.27 3.08
C TYR A 21 -8.95 -5.12 2.57
N ARG A 22 -8.83 -3.96 3.22
CA ARG A 22 -9.50 -2.73 2.77
C ARG A 22 -8.51 -1.81 2.12
N VAL A 23 -8.84 -1.39 0.90
CA VAL A 23 -8.08 -0.42 0.14
C VAL A 23 -8.89 0.85 0.03
N CYS A 24 -8.29 1.99 0.36
CA CYS A 24 -8.94 3.31 0.32
C CYS A 24 -7.98 4.35 -0.23
N ARG A 25 -8.27 4.91 -1.41
CA ARG A 25 -7.43 5.97 -1.98
C ARG A 25 -8.23 6.81 -2.96
N HIS A 26 -7.98 8.13 -2.97
CA HIS A 26 -8.60 9.06 -3.93
C HIS A 26 -10.13 8.97 -3.99
N GLY A 27 -10.79 8.81 -2.84
CA GLY A 27 -12.25 8.66 -2.74
C GLY A 27 -12.78 7.27 -3.11
N GLN A 28 -11.94 6.39 -3.65
CA GLN A 28 -12.31 5.01 -4.00
C GLN A 28 -12.01 4.06 -2.84
N VAL A 29 -12.95 3.15 -2.57
CA VAL A 29 -12.83 2.13 -1.53
C VAL A 29 -13.17 0.76 -2.09
N LYS A 30 -12.35 -0.24 -1.79
CA LYS A 30 -12.65 -1.65 -2.11
C LYS A 30 -12.26 -2.55 -0.95
N LYS A 31 -13.15 -3.48 -0.62
CA LYS A 31 -12.86 -4.62 0.25
C LYS A 31 -12.47 -5.81 -0.61
N CYS A 32 -11.38 -6.49 -0.24
CA CYS A 32 -10.83 -7.62 -0.95
C CYS A 32 -10.52 -8.74 0.04
N PHE A 33 -10.78 -9.99 -0.37
CA PHE A 33 -10.54 -11.16 0.48
C PHE A 33 -9.11 -11.69 0.37
N THR A 34 -8.30 -11.16 -0.55
CA THR A 34 -6.89 -11.53 -0.68
C THR A 34 -5.99 -10.30 -0.71
N ARG A 35 -4.77 -10.45 -0.19
CA ARG A 35 -3.75 -9.41 -0.17
C ARG A 35 -3.37 -8.98 -1.59
N LYS A 36 -3.20 -9.95 -2.50
CA LYS A 36 -2.79 -9.69 -3.90
C LYS A 36 -3.83 -8.83 -4.61
N THR A 37 -5.11 -9.20 -4.51
CA THR A 37 -6.21 -8.45 -5.12
C THR A 37 -6.29 -7.04 -4.56
N ALA A 38 -6.11 -6.88 -3.25
CA ALA A 38 -6.07 -5.55 -2.62
C ALA A 38 -4.94 -4.67 -3.20
N ILE A 39 -3.73 -5.20 -3.37
CA ILE A 39 -2.62 -4.45 -3.96
C ILE A 39 -2.89 -4.09 -5.43
N ILE A 40 -3.49 -5.00 -6.20
CA ILE A 40 -3.89 -4.74 -7.59
C ILE A 40 -4.89 -3.58 -7.66
N HIS A 41 -5.90 -3.56 -6.79
CA HIS A 41 -6.87 -2.47 -6.71
C HIS A 41 -6.25 -1.17 -6.23
N LEU A 42 -5.33 -1.20 -5.27
CA LEU A 42 -4.60 0.00 -4.84
C LEU A 42 -3.80 0.60 -6.00
N ALA A 43 -3.08 -0.24 -6.75
CA ALA A 43 -2.36 0.18 -7.94
C ALA A 43 -3.31 0.77 -9.00
N HIS A 44 -4.50 0.18 -9.15
CA HIS A 44 -5.55 0.68 -10.04
C HIS A 44 -6.02 2.08 -9.66
N PHE A 45 -6.34 2.31 -8.38
CA PHE A 45 -6.80 3.62 -7.87
C PHE A 45 -5.74 4.70 -8.07
N MET A 46 -4.49 4.37 -7.77
CA MET A 46 -3.37 5.30 -7.94
C MET A 46 -3.11 5.60 -9.42
N THR A 47 -3.11 4.58 -10.29
CA THR A 47 -2.83 4.76 -11.72
C THR A 47 -3.95 5.49 -12.42
N THR A 48 -5.21 5.12 -12.14
CA THR A 48 -6.39 5.80 -12.71
C THR A 48 -6.37 7.27 -12.35
N LYS A 49 -6.08 7.64 -11.10
CA LYS A 49 -6.06 9.05 -10.70
C LYS A 49 -4.99 9.87 -11.42
N VAL A 50 -3.83 9.27 -11.71
CA VAL A 50 -2.77 9.92 -12.48
C VAL A 50 -3.19 10.11 -13.94
N PHE A 51 -3.84 9.13 -14.55
CA PHE A 51 -4.34 9.25 -15.93
C PHE A 51 -5.42 10.33 -16.04
N GLU A 52 -6.39 10.33 -15.13
CA GLU A 52 -7.44 11.37 -15.04
C GLU A 52 -6.86 12.79 -14.91
N SER A 53 -5.72 12.96 -14.23
CA SER A 53 -5.09 14.26 -14.02
C SER A 53 -4.09 14.66 -15.11
N SER A 54 -3.62 13.72 -15.92
CA SER A 54 -2.60 13.97 -16.96
C SER A 54 -3.17 14.12 -18.36
N GLY A 55 -4.48 13.88 -18.54
CA GLY A 55 -5.12 13.93 -19.85
C GLY A 55 -4.83 12.73 -20.75
N PHE A 56 -4.08 11.73 -20.26
CA PHE A 56 -3.90 10.47 -20.97
C PHE A 56 -5.15 9.59 -20.85
N GLU A 57 -5.59 9.04 -21.97
CA GLU A 57 -6.70 8.11 -21.99
C GLU A 57 -6.29 6.73 -21.47
N LYS A 58 -7.12 6.19 -20.57
CA LYS A 58 -6.95 4.86 -20.00
C LYS A 58 -7.36 3.74 -20.98
N ARG A 59 -8.30 4.04 -21.87
CA ARG A 59 -8.86 3.10 -22.84
C ARG A 59 -8.82 3.75 -24.21
N LEU A 60 -8.69 2.91 -25.24
CA LEU A 60 -8.97 3.30 -26.61
C LEU A 60 -10.46 3.68 -26.74
N PRO A 61 -10.84 4.42 -27.79
CA PRO A 61 -12.23 4.72 -28.07
C PRO A 61 -13.09 3.46 -28.17
N ASP A 62 -14.33 3.57 -27.72
CA ASP A 62 -15.29 2.46 -27.78
C ASP A 62 -15.56 2.06 -29.23
N GLN A 63 -15.59 0.75 -29.48
CA GLN A 63 -15.80 0.21 -30.82
C GLN A 63 -17.28 -0.10 -31.03
N ARG A 64 -17.85 0.46 -32.09
CA ARG A 64 -19.20 0.12 -32.54
C ARG A 64 -19.15 -1.16 -33.37
N LEU A 65 -19.81 -2.21 -32.90
CA LEU A 65 -19.90 -3.50 -33.58
C LEU A 65 -21.36 -3.82 -33.91
N MET A 66 -21.58 -4.46 -35.06
CA MET A 66 -22.89 -5.00 -35.42
C MET A 66 -22.98 -6.44 -34.94
N HIS A 67 -23.81 -6.68 -33.92
CA HIS A 67 -24.13 -8.03 -33.49
C HIS A 67 -25.20 -8.64 -34.42
N PRO A 68 -25.02 -9.87 -34.92
CA PRO A 68 -25.95 -10.50 -35.87
C PRO A 68 -27.42 -10.57 -35.40
N GLU A 69 -27.63 -10.68 -34.08
CA GLU A 69 -28.96 -10.85 -33.47
C GLU A 69 -29.48 -9.60 -32.75
N TYR A 70 -28.58 -8.75 -32.24
CA TYR A 70 -28.93 -7.64 -31.33
C TYR A 70 -28.74 -6.25 -31.95
N GLY A 71 -28.25 -6.17 -33.19
CA GLY A 71 -28.00 -4.90 -33.88
C GLY A 71 -26.74 -4.18 -33.36
N GLU A 72 -26.77 -2.86 -33.28
CA GLU A 72 -25.62 -2.05 -32.87
C GLU A 72 -25.29 -2.24 -31.38
N VAL A 73 -24.08 -2.73 -31.09
CA VAL A 73 -23.55 -2.88 -29.74
C VAL A 73 -22.26 -2.07 -29.61
N PHE A 74 -22.15 -1.31 -28.52
CA PHE A 74 -20.93 -0.57 -28.16
C PHE A 74 -20.05 -1.43 -27.26
N HIS A 75 -18.85 -1.75 -27.73
CA HIS A 75 -17.84 -2.47 -26.95
C HIS A 75 -16.85 -1.47 -26.35
N PRO A 76 -16.60 -1.54 -25.02
CA PRO A 76 -15.59 -0.71 -24.40
C PRO A 76 -14.24 -0.91 -25.09
N GLY A 77 -13.56 0.18 -25.44
CA GLY A 77 -12.24 0.09 -26.05
C GLY A 77 -11.22 -0.58 -25.13
N GLU A 78 -10.20 -1.20 -25.73
CA GLU A 78 -9.15 -1.89 -24.99
C GLU A 78 -8.36 -0.95 -24.08
N ILE A 79 -7.75 -1.50 -23.03
CA ILE A 79 -6.89 -0.72 -22.13
C ILE A 79 -5.62 -0.31 -22.88
N THR A 80 -5.25 0.97 -22.80
CA THR A 80 -4.06 1.48 -23.49
C THR A 80 -2.79 0.79 -22.97
N PRO A 81 -1.81 0.45 -23.85
CA PRO A 81 -0.53 -0.11 -23.44
C PRO A 81 0.20 0.74 -22.39
N GLU A 82 0.04 2.06 -22.48
CA GLU A 82 0.59 3.05 -21.56
C GLU A 82 0.01 2.87 -20.16
N TYR A 83 -1.31 2.72 -20.06
CA TYR A 83 -1.99 2.45 -18.79
C TYR A 83 -1.53 1.12 -18.20
N TYR A 84 -1.46 0.06 -19.00
CA TYR A 84 -1.01 -1.25 -18.53
C TYR A 84 0.43 -1.19 -17.97
N ARG A 85 1.35 -0.54 -18.69
CA ARG A 85 2.73 -0.33 -18.24
C ARG A 85 2.80 0.51 -16.96
N ALA A 86 2.04 1.59 -16.88
CA ALA A 86 2.00 2.44 -15.69
C ALA A 86 1.44 1.70 -14.46
N HIS A 87 0.36 0.94 -14.65
CA HIS A 87 -0.25 0.11 -13.63
C HIS A 87 0.73 -0.96 -13.11
N GLY A 88 1.40 -1.67 -14.01
CA GLY A 88 2.42 -2.66 -13.65
C GLY A 88 3.56 -2.03 -12.84
N ARG A 89 4.09 -0.87 -13.26
CA ARG A 89 5.10 -0.13 -12.49
C ARG A 89 4.62 0.24 -11.09
N CYS A 90 3.39 0.72 -10.98
CA CYS A 90 2.77 1.08 -9.70
C CYS A 90 2.66 -0.16 -8.79
N PHE A 91 2.14 -1.26 -9.31
CA PHE A 91 2.00 -2.53 -8.60
C PHE A 91 3.34 -3.04 -8.05
N HIS A 92 4.38 -3.11 -8.87
CA HIS A 92 5.70 -3.55 -8.43
C HIS A 92 6.34 -2.58 -7.43
N ARG A 93 6.10 -1.27 -7.57
CA ARG A 93 6.56 -0.27 -6.58
C ARG A 93 5.88 -0.48 -5.24
N LEU A 94 4.57 -0.73 -5.20
CA LEU A 94 3.84 -1.03 -3.97
C LEU A 94 4.39 -2.29 -3.28
N LEU A 95 4.63 -3.36 -4.05
CA LEU A 95 5.22 -4.59 -3.50
C LEU A 95 6.58 -4.33 -2.85
N ARG A 96 7.47 -3.56 -3.51
CA ARG A 96 8.78 -3.22 -2.94
C ARG A 96 8.66 -2.39 -1.67
N ILE A 97 7.74 -1.42 -1.63
CA ILE A 97 7.52 -0.59 -0.43
C ILE A 97 7.04 -1.46 0.74
N LEU A 98 6.06 -2.33 0.50
CA LEU A 98 5.52 -3.22 1.53
C LEU A 98 6.56 -4.26 2.00
N ALA A 99 7.39 -4.77 1.09
CA ALA A 99 8.47 -5.70 1.43
C ALA A 99 9.54 -5.04 2.31
N ARG A 100 10.00 -3.84 1.94
CA ARG A 100 10.92 -3.04 2.75
C ARG A 100 10.33 -2.71 4.12
N ARG A 101 9.03 -2.42 4.18
CA ARG A 101 8.36 -2.15 5.44
C ARG A 101 8.40 -3.36 6.36
N LYS A 102 8.07 -4.56 5.85
CA LYS A 102 8.17 -5.80 6.62
C LYS A 102 9.58 -6.04 7.17
N GLN A 103 10.62 -5.75 6.37
CA GLN A 103 12.02 -5.87 6.82
C GLN A 103 12.34 -4.87 7.94
N PHE A 104 11.90 -3.62 7.80
CA PHE A 104 12.07 -2.59 8.82
C PHE A 104 11.36 -2.93 10.12
N ASP A 105 10.11 -3.39 10.06
CA ASP A 105 9.33 -3.77 11.24
C ASP A 105 10.00 -4.94 11.99
N ALA A 106 10.47 -5.96 11.26
CA ALA A 106 11.21 -7.08 11.85
C ALA A 106 12.54 -6.67 12.50
N TRP A 107 13.22 -5.66 11.93
CA TRP A 107 14.43 -5.12 12.54
C TRP A 107 14.11 -4.29 13.79
N MET A 108 13.07 -3.45 13.74
CA MET A 108 12.60 -2.65 14.87
C MET A 108 12.20 -3.52 16.06
N GLU A 109 11.55 -4.66 15.82
CA GLU A 109 11.18 -5.61 16.87
C GLU A 109 12.41 -6.13 17.63
N LYS A 110 13.46 -6.55 16.89
CA LYS A 110 14.73 -6.99 17.49
C LYS A 110 15.40 -5.86 18.28
N TYR A 111 15.42 -4.66 17.72
CA TYR A 111 15.98 -3.49 18.37
C TYR A 111 15.24 -3.15 19.67
N ASN A 112 13.91 -3.17 19.65
CA ASN A 112 13.08 -2.92 20.82
C ASN A 112 13.32 -3.97 21.91
N ALA A 113 13.45 -5.24 21.55
CA ALA A 113 13.78 -6.30 22.51
C ALA A 113 15.16 -6.09 23.15
N TRP A 114 16.15 -5.67 22.37
CA TRP A 114 17.48 -5.33 22.87
C TRP A 114 17.47 -4.12 23.81
N ILE A 115 16.76 -3.05 23.44
CA ILE A 115 16.58 -1.87 24.29
C ILE A 115 15.90 -2.23 25.61
N ASP A 116 14.86 -3.05 25.57
CA ASP A 116 14.15 -3.47 26.77
C ASP A 116 15.05 -4.27 27.73
N GLN A 117 15.87 -5.19 27.20
CA GLN A 117 16.90 -5.88 27.99
C GLN A 117 17.92 -4.92 28.59
N TYR A 118 18.41 -3.97 27.79
CA TYR A 118 19.35 -2.94 28.26
C TYR A 118 18.74 -2.10 29.39
N CYS A 119 17.50 -1.63 29.24
CA CYS A 119 16.78 -0.85 30.24
C CYS A 119 16.63 -1.63 31.55
N ARG A 120 16.32 -2.93 31.50
CA ARG A 120 16.25 -3.79 32.70
C ARG A 120 17.60 -3.89 33.41
N LEU A 121 18.69 -4.09 32.66
CA LEU A 121 20.05 -4.15 33.23
C LEU A 121 20.45 -2.81 33.87
N VAL A 122 20.13 -1.69 33.23
CA VAL A 122 20.41 -0.35 33.77
C VAL A 122 19.58 -0.08 35.03
N ALA A 123 18.33 -0.54 35.09
CA ALA A 123 17.48 -0.42 36.27
C ALA A 123 18.02 -1.23 37.47
N GLN A 124 18.69 -2.35 37.21
CA GLN A 124 19.34 -3.18 38.23
C GLN A 124 20.71 -2.66 38.66
N ARG A 125 21.17 -1.51 38.15
CA ARG A 125 22.51 -1.01 38.43
C ARG A 125 22.64 -0.64 39.92
N PRO A 126 23.62 -1.21 40.66
CA PRO A 126 23.73 -1.05 42.11
C PRO A 126 24.09 0.38 42.56
N PHE A 127 24.67 1.19 41.67
CA PHE A 127 25.01 2.58 41.96
C PHE A 127 24.37 3.49 40.89
N LYS A 128 23.55 4.46 41.33
CA LYS A 128 23.17 5.60 40.48
C LYS A 128 24.46 6.33 40.09
N LYS A 129 24.63 6.65 38.80
CA LYS A 129 25.63 7.66 38.41
C LYS A 129 25.34 8.90 39.27
N ARG A 130 26.32 9.36 40.06
CA ARG A 130 26.23 10.66 40.72
C ARG A 130 25.80 11.66 39.66
N ALA A 131 24.73 12.41 39.91
CA ALA A 131 24.46 13.59 39.10
C ALA A 131 25.76 14.38 39.12
N ASN A 132 26.33 14.66 37.95
CA ASN A 132 27.39 15.63 37.87
C ASN A 132 26.73 16.93 38.36
N HIS A 133 27.07 17.31 39.58
CA HIS A 133 26.80 18.63 40.08
C HIS A 133 27.65 19.51 39.17
N ASP A 134 27.03 20.12 38.16
CA ASP A 134 27.65 21.17 37.38
C ASP A 134 27.94 22.30 38.38
N CYS A 135 29.15 22.27 38.93
CA CYS A 135 29.78 23.38 39.60
C CYS A 135 30.52 24.19 38.53
N ASN A 136 29.84 25.16 37.94
CA ASN A 136 30.28 26.55 37.81
C ASN A 136 29.21 27.40 37.13
#